data_AF-A0AA97B262-F1
#
_entry.id   AF-A0AA97B262-F1
#
_cell.length_a   1.000
_cell.length_b   1.000
_cell.length_c   1.000
_cell.angle_alpha   90.00
_cell.angle_beta   90.00
_cell.angle_gamma   90.00
#
_symmetry.space_group_name_H-M   'P 1'
#
loop_
_entity.id
_entity.type
_entity.pdbx_description
1 polymer ?
#
loop_
_entity_poly.entity_id
_entity_poly.type
_entity_poly.pdbx_seq_one_letter_code
_entity_poly.pdbx_strand_id
1 'polypeptide(L)'
;MAKIRQQWGVPRGMEGCHTAVWHNKYVFEGHVPVKHILQFISSPPEDGIGLLVPGMPVGSPGMEVDGKFEPYNIYLLLEGGDYRPFVRVEKPQS
;
A
#
# COMPACT_ATOMS: atom_id res chain seq x y z
N MET A 1 1.76 -13.99 7.97
CA MET A 1 2.04 -12.81 7.14
C MET A 1 3.39 -12.90 6.41
N ALA A 2 4.51 -13.20 7.10
CA ALA A 2 5.85 -13.25 6.47
C ALA A 2 5.94 -14.07 5.16
N LYS A 3 5.31 -15.26 5.10
CA LYS A 3 5.32 -16.11 3.90
C LYS A 3 4.60 -15.48 2.70
N ILE A 4 3.46 -14.80 2.92
CA ILE A 4 2.70 -14.13 1.85
C ILE A 4 3.49 -12.92 1.33
N ARG A 5 4.06 -12.12 2.23
CA ARG A 5 4.91 -10.97 1.87
C ARG A 5 6.09 -11.37 1.00
N GLN A 6 6.82 -12.40 1.41
CA GLN A 6 7.96 -12.93 0.64
C GLN A 6 7.52 -13.49 -0.72
N GLN A 7 6.40 -14.20 -0.78
CA GLN A 7 5.86 -14.71 -2.04
C GLN A 7 5.56 -13.58 -3.04
N TRP A 8 5.08 -12.44 -2.56
CA TRP A 8 4.74 -11.27 -3.37
C TRP A 8 5.89 -10.27 -3.51
N GLY A 9 7.09 -10.59 -3.03
CA GLY A 9 8.26 -9.72 -3.16
C GLY A 9 8.18 -8.43 -2.37
N VAL A 10 7.37 -8.35 -1.30
CA VAL A 10 7.32 -7.17 -0.43
C VAL A 10 8.70 -6.95 0.21
N PRO A 11 9.35 -5.81 -0.02
CA PRO A 11 10.72 -5.57 0.44
C PRO A 11 10.78 -5.43 1.96
N ARG A 12 11.94 -5.78 2.52
CA ARG A 12 12.21 -5.54 3.93
C ARG A 12 12.20 -4.04 4.23
N GLY A 13 11.51 -3.65 5.30
CA GLY A 13 11.29 -2.25 5.68
C GLY A 13 10.06 -1.62 5.03
N MET A 14 9.41 -2.30 4.08
CA MET A 14 8.18 -1.83 3.43
C MET A 14 6.94 -2.58 3.94
N GLU A 15 7.07 -3.37 4.99
CA GLU A 15 5.96 -4.13 5.55
C GLU A 15 4.98 -3.25 6.32
N GLY A 16 3.69 -3.55 6.18
CA GLY A 16 2.62 -3.00 7.01
C GLY A 16 2.19 -3.99 8.09
N CYS A 17 0.96 -3.83 8.59
CA CYS A 17 0.36 -4.78 9.53
C CYS A 17 -0.35 -5.96 8.86
N HIS A 18 -0.85 -5.78 7.64
CA HIS A 18 -1.60 -6.78 6.91
C HIS A 18 -1.27 -6.76 5.43
N THR A 19 -1.60 -7.87 4.76
CA THR A 19 -1.40 -8.04 3.32
C THR A 19 -2.72 -8.52 2.73
N ALA A 20 -3.21 -7.86 1.69
CA ALA A 20 -4.34 -8.29 0.89
C ALA A 20 -3.87 -8.70 -0.51
N VAL A 21 -4.46 -9.75 -1.07
CA VAL A 21 -4.16 -10.23 -2.42
C VAL A 21 -5.45 -10.25 -3.22
N TRP A 22 -5.43 -9.61 -4.39
CA TRP A 22 -6.56 -9.54 -5.30
C TRP A 22 -6.35 -10.47 -6.50
N HIS A 23 -7.25 -11.45 -6.65
CA HIS A 23 -7.29 -12.42 -7.76
C HIS A 23 -5.95 -13.12 -8.06
N ASN A 24 -5.10 -13.34 -7.05
CA ASN A 24 -3.73 -13.84 -7.21
C ASN A 24 -2.94 -13.07 -8.29
N LYS A 25 -3.18 -11.77 -8.44
CA LYS A 25 -2.51 -10.90 -9.40
C LYS A 25 -1.87 -9.68 -8.77
N TYR A 26 -2.56 -9.07 -7.80
CA TYR A 26 -2.11 -7.83 -7.17
C TYR A 26 -2.03 -7.94 -5.66
N VAL A 27 -1.06 -7.27 -5.06
CA VAL A 27 -0.84 -7.23 -3.61
C VAL A 27 -1.02 -5.81 -3.06
N PHE A 28 -1.66 -5.70 -1.90
CA PHE A 28 -1.81 -4.44 -1.18
C PHE A 28 -1.30 -4.65 0.24
N GLU A 29 -0.24 -3.94 0.60
CA GLU A 29 0.44 -4.08 1.90
C GLU A 29 0.18 -2.85 2.78
N GLY A 30 -0.28 -3.10 4.01
CA GLY A 30 -0.57 -2.06 4.99
C GLY A 30 -1.84 -1.27 4.67
N HIS A 31 -1.96 -0.09 5.30
CA HIS A 31 -3.16 0.74 5.30
C HIS A 31 -3.33 1.55 3.99
N VAL A 32 -3.39 0.85 2.86
CA VAL A 32 -3.64 1.45 1.54
C VAL A 32 -5.11 1.94 1.48
N PRO A 33 -5.38 3.23 1.21
CA PRO A 33 -6.74 3.72 1.03
C PRO A 33 -7.48 3.04 -0.11
N VAL A 34 -8.75 2.71 0.13
CA VAL A 34 -9.63 2.04 -0.83
C VAL A 34 -9.66 2.77 -2.17
N LYS A 35 -9.71 4.11 -2.15
CA LYS A 35 -9.75 4.88 -3.41
C LYS A 35 -8.52 4.66 -4.29
N HIS A 36 -7.33 4.41 -3.70
CA HIS A 36 -6.11 4.13 -4.47
C HIS A 36 -6.00 2.67 -4.89
N ILE A 37 -6.57 1.75 -4.09
CA ILE A 37 -6.77 0.35 -4.53
C ILE A 37 -7.65 0.33 -5.78
N LEU A 38 -8.79 1.02 -5.75
CA LEU A 38 -9.71 1.12 -6.90
C LEU A 38 -9.05 1.80 -8.11
N GLN A 39 -8.34 2.90 -7.89
CA GLN A 39 -7.57 3.57 -8.95
C GLN A 39 -6.58 2.60 -9.62
N PHE A 40 -5.78 1.90 -8.82
CA PHE A 40 -4.84 0.90 -9.31
C PHE A 40 -5.55 -0.20 -10.09
N ILE A 41 -6.64 -0.78 -9.58
CA ILE A 41 -7.34 -1.87 -10.27
C ILE A 41 -7.99 -1.38 -11.58
N SER A 42 -8.46 -0.13 -11.63
CA SER A 42 -9.09 0.44 -12.83
C SER A 42 -8.11 0.73 -13.97
N SER A 43 -6.86 1.04 -13.63
CA SER A 43 -5.80 1.38 -14.57
C SER A 43 -4.45 0.93 -14.02
N PRO A 44 -4.22 -0.39 -13.93
CA PRO A 44 -3.01 -0.93 -13.31
C PRO A 44 -1.79 -0.55 -14.15
N PRO A 45 -0.74 0.02 -13.55
CA PRO A 45 0.52 0.24 -14.24
C PRO A 45 1.06 -1.09 -14.80
N GLU A 46 1.64 -1.07 -16.01
CA GLU A 46 2.13 -2.29 -16.68
C GLU A 46 3.19 -3.04 -15.86
N ASP A 47 4.03 -2.30 -15.14
CA ASP A 47 5.12 -2.78 -14.28
C ASP A 47 4.67 -3.02 -12.83
N GLY A 48 3.43 -2.65 -12.49
CA GLY A 48 2.93 -2.63 -11.13
C GLY A 48 2.23 -3.94 -10.71
N ILE A 49 2.69 -4.53 -9.62
CA ILE A 49 2.05 -5.70 -9.00
C ILE A 49 1.32 -5.35 -7.70
N GLY A 50 1.38 -4.10 -7.23
CA GLY A 50 0.71 -3.76 -5.98
C GLY A 50 0.98 -2.37 -5.44
N LEU A 51 0.39 -2.07 -4.27
CA LEU A 51 0.66 -0.84 -3.52
C LEU A 51 1.12 -1.16 -2.10
N LEU A 52 2.03 -0.34 -1.58
CA LEU A 52 2.60 -0.48 -0.23
C LEU A 52 2.39 0.79 0.58
N VAL A 53 1.93 0.62 1.82
CA VAL A 53 2.01 1.61 2.90
C VAL A 53 2.82 1.01 4.05
N PRO A 54 4.11 1.37 4.16
CA PRO A 54 4.97 0.89 5.23
C PRO A 54 4.50 1.37 6.61
N GLY A 55 4.60 0.49 7.61
CA GLY A 55 4.29 0.82 9.00
C GLY A 55 2.80 1.05 9.27
N MET A 56 2.50 2.05 10.10
CA MET A 56 1.15 2.42 10.55
C MET A 56 1.03 3.95 10.69
N PRO A 57 0.94 4.70 9.58
CA PRO A 57 0.84 6.16 9.66
C PRO A 57 -0.48 6.59 10.32
N VAL A 58 -0.40 7.55 11.24
CA VAL A 58 -1.57 8.07 11.95
C VAL A 58 -2.51 8.78 10.97
N GLY A 59 -3.79 8.45 11.01
CA GLY A 59 -4.80 8.98 10.10
C GLY A 59 -4.92 8.24 8.77
N SER A 60 -4.22 7.11 8.60
CA SER A 60 -4.53 6.14 7.54
C SER A 60 -5.81 5.34 7.87
N PRO A 61 -6.44 4.67 6.88
CA PRO A 61 -7.68 3.94 7.11
C PRO A 61 -7.56 2.89 8.21
N GLY A 62 -8.38 2.96 9.25
CA GLY A 62 -8.29 2.11 10.45
C GLY A 62 -7.29 2.58 11.52
N MET A 63 -6.64 3.73 11.30
CA MET A 63 -5.72 4.42 12.22
C MET A 63 -6.14 5.90 12.44
N GLU A 64 -7.41 6.21 12.26
CA GLU A 64 -7.96 7.56 12.39
C GLU A 64 -7.87 8.04 13.85
N VAL A 65 -7.37 9.27 14.04
CA VAL A 65 -7.32 9.94 15.34
C VAL A 65 -7.80 11.37 15.15
N ASP A 66 -8.76 11.80 15.99
CA ASP A 66 -9.37 13.13 15.88
C ASP A 66 -8.30 14.24 15.84
N GLY A 67 -8.34 15.01 14.75
CA GLY A 67 -7.45 16.15 14.54
C GLY A 67 -5.98 15.81 14.28
N LYS A 68 -5.61 14.53 14.10
CA LYS A 68 -4.24 14.10 13.82
C LYS A 68 -4.13 13.35 12.51
N PHE A 69 -3.20 13.78 11.68
CA PHE A 69 -2.87 13.15 10.42
C PHE A 69 -1.39 13.31 10.12
N GLU A 70 -0.72 12.21 9.82
CA GLU A 70 0.66 12.20 9.38
C GLU A 70 0.69 11.98 7.86
N PRO A 71 1.21 12.92 7.06
CA PRO A 71 1.38 12.70 5.63
C PRO A 71 2.27 11.49 5.36
N TYR A 72 1.80 10.59 4.50
CA TYR A 72 2.50 9.36 4.18
C TYR A 72 2.52 9.13 2.67
N ASN A 73 3.48 8.32 2.24
CA ASN A 73 3.60 7.91 0.85
C ASN A 73 2.97 6.54 0.65
N ILE A 74 2.35 6.37 -0.50
CA ILE A 74 1.96 5.09 -1.05
C ILE A 74 2.94 4.80 -2.17
N TYR A 75 3.51 3.60 -2.16
CA TYR A 75 4.49 3.15 -3.14
C TYR A 75 3.86 2.14 -4.07
N LEU A 76 4.25 2.20 -5.35
CA LEU A 76 3.98 1.15 -6.32
C LEU A 76 5.02 0.06 -6.13
N LEU A 77 4.57 -1.17 -5.90
CA LEU A 77 5.42 -2.35 -5.92
C LEU A 77 5.54 -2.86 -7.35
N LEU A 78 6.78 -3.10 -7.78
CA LEU A 78 7.11 -3.68 -9.07
C LEU A 78 7.44 -5.17 -8.91
N GLU A 79 7.38 -5.90 -10.02
CA GLU A 79 7.86 -7.29 -10.04
C GLU A 79 9.34 -7.36 -9.65
N GLY A 80 9.71 -8.36 -8.86
CA GLY A 80 11.08 -8.52 -8.33
C GLY A 80 11.38 -7.73 -7.05
N GLY A 81 10.41 -6.96 -6.53
CA GLY A 81 10.54 -6.29 -5.24
C GLY A 81 11.16 -4.89 -5.29
N ASP A 82 11.31 -4.30 -6.49
CA ASP A 82 11.60 -2.87 -6.58
C ASP A 82 10.32 -2.05 -6.32
N TYR A 83 10.47 -0.79 -5.92
CA TYR A 83 9.33 0.06 -5.63
C TYR A 83 9.62 1.54 -5.92
N ARG A 84 8.56 2.26 -6.29
CA ARG A 84 8.65 3.71 -6.58
C ARG A 84 7.49 4.47 -5.97
N PRO A 85 7.64 5.78 -5.67
CA PRO A 85 6.52 6.59 -5.21
C PRO A 85 5.34 6.52 -6.19
N PHE A 86 4.15 6.29 -5.64
CA PHE A 86 2.90 6.28 -6.41
C PHE A 86 2.11 7.56 -6.14
N VAL A 87 1.76 7.79 -4.87
CA VAL A 87 1.02 8.97 -4.41
C VAL A 87 1.49 9.37 -3.02
N ARG A 88 1.53 10.68 -2.74
CA ARG A 88 1.66 11.21 -1.38
C ARG A 88 0.29 11.61 -0.87
N VAL A 89 -0.08 11.12 0.30
CA VAL A 89 -1.33 11.48 0.98
C VAL A 89 -1.03 12.60 1.96
N GLU A 90 -1.58 13.78 1.70
CA GLU A 90 -1.34 14.97 2.52
C GLU A 90 -2.51 15.32 3.44
N LYS A 91 -3.66 14.67 3.24
CA LYS A 91 -4.88 14.90 4.01
C LYS A 91 -5.61 13.57 4.28
N PRO A 92 -6.33 13.46 5.41
CA PRO A 92 -7.21 12.33 5.66
C PRO A 92 -8.17 12.12 4.49
N GLN A 93 -8.37 10.86 4.11
CA GLN A 93 -9.33 10.51 3.08
C GLN A 93 -10.65 10.19 3.77
N SER A 94 -11.59 11.13 3.67
CA SER A 94 -12.98 10.97 4.13
C SER A 94 -13.80 10.22 3.11
#